data_AF-S7V7L8-F1
#
_entry.id   AF-S7V7L8-F1
#
_cell.length_a   1.000
_cell.length_b   1.000
_cell.length_c   1.000
_cell.angle_alpha   90.00
_cell.angle_beta   90.00
_cell.angle_gamma   90.00
#
_symmetry.space_group_name_H-M   'P 1'
#
loop_
_entity.id
_entity.type
_entity.pdbx_description
1 polymer ?
#
loop_
_entity_poly.entity_id
_entity_poly.type
_entity_poly.pdbx_seq_one_letter_code
_entity_poly.pdbx_strand_id
1 'polypeptide(L)'
;MPGINFGQQFFRISADFSIKEKISDGTSKLIIGKVFYDLSAEKIIYDISFPEPETWVLQDTTLYRFQSNELLSETSSFIIPNSSFFHYTLSGQLADFGLKNSGYTIIDVEKKKIRF
;
A
#
# COMPACT_ATOMS: atom_id res chain seq x y z
N MET A 1 2.72 -21.35 -32.27
CA MET A 1 2.93 -21.16 -30.82
C MET A 1 1.86 -20.21 -30.33
N PRO A 2 1.10 -20.56 -29.27
CA PRO A 2 -0.08 -19.78 -28.87
C PRO A 2 0.34 -18.37 -28.43
N GLY A 3 -0.35 -17.37 -28.99
CA GLY A 3 -0.05 -15.96 -28.80
C GLY A 3 -0.28 -15.52 -27.36
N ILE A 4 0.74 -14.91 -26.77
CA ILE A 4 0.62 -14.17 -25.51
C ILE A 4 -0.21 -12.93 -25.83
N ASN A 5 -1.48 -12.94 -25.41
CA ASN A 5 -2.35 -11.77 -25.46
C ASN A 5 -1.86 -10.75 -24.41
N PHE A 6 -1.13 -9.72 -24.82
CA PHE A 6 -0.79 -8.54 -24.02
C PHE A 6 -1.99 -7.60 -23.78
N GLY A 7 -3.22 -8.14 -23.80
CA GLY A 7 -4.44 -7.35 -24.00
C GLY A 7 -5.02 -6.68 -22.75
N GLN A 8 -4.60 -7.04 -21.54
CA GLN A 8 -5.11 -6.41 -20.32
C GLN A 8 -4.19 -6.63 -19.12
N GLN A 9 -3.04 -5.95 -19.10
CA GLN A 9 -2.27 -5.86 -17.86
C GLN A 9 -2.97 -4.85 -16.94
N PHE A 10 -3.48 -5.29 -15.81
CA PHE A 10 -4.06 -4.39 -14.81
C PHE A 10 -2.94 -3.48 -14.28
N PHE A 11 -3.18 -2.17 -14.32
CA PHE A 11 -2.23 -1.14 -13.88
C PHE A 11 -2.78 -0.31 -12.73
N ARG A 12 -4.02 -0.57 -12.30
CA ARG A 12 -4.68 0.11 -11.18
C ARG A 12 -5.39 -0.87 -10.26
N ILE A 13 -5.33 -0.59 -8.96
CA ILE A 13 -6.13 -1.24 -7.92
C ILE A 13 -6.87 -0.17 -7.15
N SER A 14 -8.12 -0.46 -6.80
CA SER A 14 -8.88 0.29 -5.80
C SER A 14 -9.48 -0.67 -4.79
N ALA A 15 -9.45 -0.31 -3.51
CA ALA A 15 -10.10 -1.09 -2.46
C ALA A 15 -10.64 -0.19 -1.36
N ASP A 16 -11.74 -0.60 -0.74
CA ASP A 16 -12.17 -0.04 0.55
C ASP A 16 -11.27 -0.61 1.65
N PHE A 17 -10.88 0.21 2.62
CA PHE A 17 -10.04 -0.21 3.74
C PHE A 17 -10.57 0.30 5.09
N SER A 18 -10.21 -0.43 6.14
CA SER A 18 -10.32 0.06 7.50
C SER A 18 -9.08 -0.35 8.30
N ILE A 19 -8.52 0.58 9.06
CA ILE A 19 -7.36 0.36 9.92
C ILE A 19 -7.82 0.64 11.34
N LYS A 20 -7.74 -0.37 12.20
CA LYS A 20 -7.99 -0.23 13.64
C LYS A 20 -6.67 -0.45 14.37
N GLU A 21 -6.19 0.61 15.01
CA GLU A 21 -4.96 0.59 15.81
C GLU A 21 -5.29 0.74 17.28
N LYS A 22 -4.59 -0.01 18.12
CA LYS A 22 -4.58 0.19 19.57
C LYS A 22 -3.19 0.66 19.96
N ILE A 23 -3.12 1.88 20.46
CA ILE A 23 -1.88 2.49 20.92
C ILE A 23 -1.57 1.95 22.31
N SER A 24 -0.28 1.87 22.66
CA SER A 24 0.19 1.36 23.96
C SER A 24 -0.36 2.14 25.16
N ASP A 25 -0.79 3.37 24.96
CA ASP A 25 -1.45 4.21 25.97
C ASP A 25 -2.93 3.85 26.22
N GLY A 26 -3.47 2.87 25.49
CA GLY A 26 -4.86 2.41 25.59
C GLY A 26 -5.83 3.07 24.62
N THR A 27 -5.41 4.13 23.91
CA THR A 27 -6.22 4.82 22.91
C THR A 27 -6.40 3.94 21.68
N SER A 28 -7.62 3.91 21.13
CA SER A 28 -7.90 3.23 19.86
C SER A 28 -8.11 4.25 18.75
N LYS A 29 -7.48 4.04 17.59
CA LYS A 29 -7.71 4.82 16.37
C LYS A 29 -8.40 3.94 15.35
N LEU A 30 -9.35 4.52 14.64
CA LEU A 30 -10.03 3.89 13.51
C LEU A 30 -9.91 4.84 12.33
N ILE A 31 -9.39 4.33 11.21
CA ILE A 31 -9.28 5.03 9.94
C ILE A 31 -10.06 4.23 8.91
N ILE A 32 -10.91 4.89 8.15
CA ILE A 32 -11.70 4.25 7.07
C ILE A 32 -11.56 5.09 5.82
N GLY A 33 -11.49 4.43 4.68
CA GLY A 33 -11.40 5.12 3.41
C GLY A 33 -11.32 4.18 2.21
N LYS A 34 -10.89 4.76 1.08
CA LYS A 34 -10.55 4.04 -0.13
C LYS A 34 -9.07 4.22 -0.43
N VAL A 35 -8.41 3.16 -0.86
CA VAL A 35 -7.04 3.20 -1.34
C VAL A 35 -7.01 2.97 -2.84
N PHE A 36 -6.17 3.73 -3.53
CA PHE A 36 -5.92 3.63 -4.96
C PHE A 36 -4.43 3.45 -5.19
N TYR A 37 -4.06 2.51 -6.04
CA TYR A 37 -2.69 2.36 -6.51
C TYR A 37 -2.66 2.41 -8.03
N ASP A 38 -1.72 3.18 -8.59
CA ASP A 38 -1.42 3.21 -10.02
C ASP A 38 0.03 2.74 -10.23
N LEU A 39 0.18 1.63 -10.95
CA LEU A 39 1.46 1.01 -11.28
C LEU A 39 2.32 1.90 -12.17
N SER A 40 1.71 2.65 -13.09
CA SER A 40 2.44 3.48 -14.07
C SER A 40 2.99 4.75 -13.43
N ALA A 41 2.26 5.29 -12.45
CA ALA A 41 2.67 6.48 -11.70
C ALA A 41 3.43 6.15 -10.41
N GLU A 42 3.56 4.87 -10.06
CA GLU A 42 4.10 4.37 -8.78
C GLU A 42 3.60 5.18 -7.57
N LYS A 43 2.27 5.35 -7.52
CA LYS A 43 1.63 6.24 -6.54
C LYS A 43 0.50 5.54 -5.82
N ILE A 44 0.46 5.70 -4.49
CA ILE A 44 -0.65 5.27 -3.64
C ILE A 44 -1.40 6.51 -3.15
N ILE A 45 -2.74 6.49 -3.25
CA ILE A 45 -3.61 7.52 -2.70
C ILE A 45 -4.55 6.87 -1.70
N TYR A 46 -4.56 7.36 -0.46
CA TYR A 46 -5.59 7.03 0.53
C TYR A 46 -6.56 8.21 0.60
N ASP A 47 -7.81 7.96 0.24
CA ASP A 47 -8.93 8.87 0.41
C ASP A 47 -9.66 8.48 1.71
N ILE A 48 -9.34 9.18 2.79
CA ILE A 48 -9.81 8.90 4.14
C ILE A 48 -11.13 9.65 4.36
N SER A 49 -12.14 8.92 4.82
CA SER A 49 -13.46 9.48 5.14
C SER A 49 -13.75 9.51 6.64
N PHE A 50 -12.94 8.81 7.45
CA PHE A 50 -13.05 8.77 8.90
C PHE A 50 -11.65 8.67 9.54
N PRO A 51 -11.35 9.39 10.62
CA PRO A 51 -12.27 10.18 11.44
C PRO A 51 -12.69 11.52 10.83
N GLU A 52 -11.83 12.10 10.00
CA GLU A 52 -12.09 13.33 9.26
C GLU A 52 -11.63 13.15 7.81
N PRO A 53 -12.25 13.86 6.85
CA PRO A 53 -11.82 13.81 5.46
C PRO A 53 -10.36 14.24 5.28
N GLU A 54 -9.55 13.36 4.69
CA GLU A 54 -8.15 13.63 4.42
C GLU A 54 -7.69 12.83 3.19
N THR A 55 -6.77 13.40 2.39
CA THR A 55 -6.13 12.67 1.29
C THR A 55 -4.66 12.49 1.59
N TRP A 56 -4.20 11.25 1.65
CA TRP A 56 -2.78 10.93 1.75
C TRP A 56 -2.27 10.48 0.39
N VAL A 57 -1.18 11.09 -0.08
CA VAL A 57 -0.53 10.71 -1.32
C VAL A 57 0.87 10.24 -0.99
N LEU A 58 1.16 8.99 -1.33
CA LEU A 58 2.47 8.40 -1.19
C LEU A 58 3.10 8.25 -2.58
N GLN A 59 4.24 8.89 -2.77
CA GLN A 59 5.03 8.85 -4.00
C GLN A 59 6.51 8.84 -3.63
N ASP A 60 7.28 7.94 -4.25
CA ASP A 60 8.68 7.68 -3.92
C ASP A 60 8.87 7.40 -2.41
N THR A 61 9.60 8.27 -1.72
CA THR A 61 9.88 8.19 -0.28
C THR A 61 9.12 9.24 0.53
N THR A 62 8.09 9.87 -0.05
CA THR A 62 7.41 11.02 0.55
C THR A 62 5.92 10.76 0.69
N LEU A 63 5.41 11.03 1.89
CA LEU A 63 3.99 11.05 2.23
C LEU A 63 3.53 12.51 2.33
N TYR A 64 2.61 12.89 1.44
CA TYR A 64 1.91 14.15 1.46
C TYR A 64 0.53 13.96 2.07
N ARG A 65 0.12 14.90 2.91
CA ARG A 65 -1.19 14.89 3.58
C ARG A 65 -1.95 16.15 3.23
N PHE A 66 -3.16 16.00 2.72
CA PHE A 66 -4.03 17.09 2.30
C PHE A 66 -5.34 17.06 3.06
N GLN A 67 -5.82 18.22 3.47
CA GLN A 67 -7.15 18.41 4.01
C GLN A 67 -7.76 19.66 3.40
N SER A 68 -9.01 19.59 2.96
CA SER A 68 -9.70 20.73 2.31
C SER A 68 -8.91 21.33 1.13
N ASN A 69 -8.20 20.49 0.36
CA ASN A 69 -7.30 20.85 -0.74
C ASN A 69 -6.05 21.67 -0.34
N GLU A 70 -5.76 21.81 0.94
CA GLU A 70 -4.52 22.41 1.44
C GLU A 70 -3.53 21.34 1.87
N LEU A 71 -2.24 21.54 1.56
CA LEU A 71 -1.17 20.67 2.03
C LEU A 71 -0.96 20.88 3.53
N LEU A 72 -1.29 19.88 4.34
CA LEU A 72 -1.10 19.91 5.79
C LEU A 72 0.33 19.58 6.20
N SER A 73 0.93 18.57 5.56
CA SER A 73 2.27 18.12 5.90
C SER A 73 2.92 17.31 4.78
N GLU A 74 4.24 17.33 4.80
CA GLU A 74 5.10 16.49 3.98
C GLU A 74 6.08 15.77 4.91
N THR A 75 6.14 14.44 4.82
CA THR A 75 7.00 13.63 5.67
C THR A 75 7.68 12.53 4.87
N SER A 76 8.89 12.15 5.28
CA SER A 76 9.54 10.97 4.74
C SER A 76 8.80 9.71 5.18
N SER A 77 8.58 8.79 4.25
CA SER A 77 7.93 7.51 4.46
C SER A 77 8.92 6.37 4.27
N PHE A 78 8.89 5.41 5.19
CA PHE A 78 9.60 4.13 5.03
C PHE A 78 8.91 3.19 4.05
N ILE A 79 7.61 3.39 3.80
CA ILE A 79 6.85 2.65 2.80
C ILE A 79 7.07 3.35 1.46
N ILE A 80 7.57 2.60 0.48
CA ILE A 80 7.75 3.05 -0.90
C ILE A 80 6.66 2.37 -1.75
N PRO A 81 5.97 3.09 -2.65
CA PRO A 81 4.88 2.51 -3.45
C PRO A 81 5.26 1.24 -4.23
N ASN A 82 6.47 1.16 -4.77
CA ASN A 82 6.96 0.00 -5.52
C ASN A 82 7.36 -1.20 -4.64
N SER A 83 7.51 -1.01 -3.33
CA SER A 83 7.68 -2.09 -2.36
C SER A 83 6.38 -2.47 -1.66
N SER A 84 5.24 -1.96 -2.14
CA SER A 84 3.93 -2.19 -1.52
C SER A 84 3.28 -3.51 -1.96
N PHE A 85 2.35 -4.01 -1.16
CA PHE A 85 1.47 -5.11 -1.53
C PHE A 85 0.75 -4.87 -2.87
N PHE A 86 0.33 -3.62 -3.13
CA PHE A 86 -0.38 -3.27 -4.37
C PHE A 86 0.52 -3.41 -5.59
N HIS A 87 1.78 -2.98 -5.50
CA HIS A 87 2.76 -3.14 -6.57
C HIS A 87 2.97 -4.62 -6.89
N TYR A 88 3.29 -5.43 -5.88
CA TYR A 88 3.54 -6.85 -6.09
C TYR A 88 2.32 -7.63 -6.60
N THR A 89 1.12 -7.17 -6.26
CA THR A 89 -0.12 -7.73 -6.80
C THR A 89 -0.23 -7.46 -8.30
N LEU A 90 0.03 -6.23 -8.76
CA LEU A 90 -0.06 -5.87 -10.17
C LEU A 90 1.13 -6.32 -11.02
N SER A 91 2.32 -6.43 -10.43
CA SER A 91 3.53 -6.89 -11.11
C SER A 91 3.63 -8.42 -11.18
N GLY A 92 2.70 -9.15 -10.53
CA GLY A 92 2.72 -10.62 -10.49
C GLY A 92 3.81 -11.20 -9.58
N GLN A 93 4.37 -10.40 -8.67
CA GLN A 93 5.47 -10.77 -7.78
C GLN A 93 5.02 -11.06 -6.35
N LEU A 94 3.70 -11.07 -6.07
CA LEU A 94 3.17 -11.28 -4.72
C LEU A 94 3.61 -12.59 -4.06
N ALA A 95 3.90 -13.63 -4.86
CA ALA A 95 4.33 -14.94 -4.35
C ALA A 95 5.67 -14.91 -3.60
N ASP A 96 6.53 -13.94 -3.90
CA ASP A 96 7.85 -13.81 -3.25
C ASP A 96 8.20 -12.37 -2.86
N PHE A 97 7.26 -11.42 -2.97
CA PHE A 97 7.48 -10.01 -2.67
C PHE A 97 8.71 -9.41 -3.39
N GLY A 98 9.00 -9.89 -4.60
CA GLY A 98 10.16 -9.46 -5.39
C GLY A 98 11.50 -10.04 -4.93
N LEU A 99 11.51 -10.91 -3.91
CA LEU A 99 12.74 -11.44 -3.31
C LEU A 99 13.53 -12.34 -4.27
N LYS A 100 12.89 -13.01 -5.25
CA LYS A 100 13.62 -13.83 -6.23
C LYS A 100 14.68 -13.04 -7.01
N ASN A 101 14.46 -11.74 -7.21
CA ASN A 101 15.38 -10.87 -7.96
C ASN A 101 16.36 -10.12 -7.05
N SER A 102 16.28 -10.31 -5.73
CA SER A 102 17.02 -9.52 -4.74
C SER A 102 18.37 -10.14 -4.32
N GLY A 103 18.71 -11.33 -4.85
CA GLY A 103 19.91 -12.08 -4.46
C GLY A 103 19.80 -12.79 -3.10
N TYR A 104 18.63 -12.72 -2.45
CA TYR A 104 18.34 -13.42 -1.21
C TYR A 104 17.54 -14.71 -1.47
N THR A 105 17.79 -15.74 -0.66
CA THR A 105 17.06 -17.02 -0.70
C THR A 105 16.25 -17.17 0.57
N ILE A 106 14.97 -17.53 0.44
CA ILE A 106 14.12 -17.86 1.59
C ILE A 106 14.64 -19.17 2.20
N ILE A 107 15.09 -19.11 3.45
CA ILE A 107 15.62 -20.28 4.18
C ILE A 107 14.62 -20.90 5.15
N ASP A 108 13.68 -20.10 5.68
CA ASP A 108 12.67 -20.56 6.66
C ASP A 108 11.46 -19.61 6.69
N VAL A 109 10.31 -20.09 7.17
CA VAL A 109 9.08 -19.31 7.34
C VAL A 109 8.40 -19.66 8.68
N GLU A 110 8.36 -18.70 9.59
CA GLU A 110 7.68 -18.87 10.89
C GLU A 110 6.24 -18.35 10.87
N LYS A 111 5.29 -19.18 11.33
CA LYS A 111 3.89 -18.77 11.52
C LYS A 111 3.63 -18.40 12.97
N LYS A 112 3.49 -17.11 13.25
CA LYS A 112 3.12 -16.64 14.59
C LYS A 112 1.66 -16.98 14.91
N LYS A 113 1.43 -17.82 15.92
CA LYS A 113 0.08 -18.05 16.50
C LYS A 113 -0.35 -16.78 17.24
N ILE A 114 -1.27 -16.02 16.66
CA ILE A 114 -1.95 -14.91 17.35
C ILE A 114 -3.11 -15.51 18.15
N ARG A 115 -3.09 -15.35 19.48
CA ARG A 115 -4.27 -15.61 20.34
C ARG A 115 -5.06 -14.31 20.43
N PHE A 116 -6.34 -14.38 20.07
CA PHE A 116 -7.31 -13.30 20.24
C PHE A 116 -7.86 -13.30 21.66
#